data_AF-A0A7W7KMD4-F1
#
_entry.id   AF-A0A7W7KMD4-F1
#
_cell.length_a   1.000
_cell.length_b   1.000
_cell.length_c   1.000
_cell.angle_alpha   90.00
_cell.angle_beta   90.00
_cell.angle_gamma   90.00
#
_symmetry.space_group_name_H-M   'P 1'
#
loop_
_entity.id
_entity.type
_entity.pdbx_description
1 polymer ?
#
loop_
_entity_poly.entity_id
_entity_poly.type
_entity_poly.pdbx_seq_one_letter_code
_entity_poly.pdbx_strand_id
1 'polypeptide(L)'
;MSTELEIQDHGGALKRFRSEPVPAGDMDMLQYLQDVALGVIESTPLQVKAAIAAIQYTHAKKADVGKREQRQEAARKAANGRFHCRTPPLHAVK
;
A
#
# COMPACT_ATOMS: atom_id res chain seq x y z
N MET A 1 49.46 12.33 -2.38
CA MET A 1 48.55 11.56 -3.25
C MET A 1 48.02 12.52 -4.31
N SER A 2 48.83 12.79 -5.35
CA SER A 2 48.42 13.70 -6.43
C SER A 2 47.50 12.96 -7.39
N THR A 3 46.29 13.45 -7.57
CA THR A 3 45.37 12.97 -8.61
C THR A 3 45.50 13.86 -9.83
N GLU A 4 46.19 13.38 -10.86
CA GLU A 4 46.18 14.01 -12.18
C GLU A 4 44.80 13.77 -12.82
N LEU A 5 44.14 14.86 -13.22
CA LEU A 5 42.85 14.83 -13.91
C LEU A 5 43.09 15.13 -15.38
N GLU A 6 42.76 14.18 -16.24
CA GLU A 6 42.88 14.30 -17.70
C GLU A 6 41.78 15.24 -18.25
N ILE A 7 42.16 16.14 -19.16
CA ILE A 7 41.24 17.11 -19.77
C ILE A 7 40.53 16.43 -20.94
N GLN A 8 39.20 16.37 -20.88
CA GLN A 8 38.37 15.81 -21.95
C GLN A 8 37.73 16.93 -22.77
N ASP A 9 37.69 16.74 -24.08
CA ASP A 9 37.24 17.76 -25.04
C ASP A 9 35.78 18.15 -24.82
N HIS A 10 34.86 17.22 -24.53
CA HIS A 10 33.42 17.51 -24.43
C HIS A 10 32.73 16.79 -23.25
N GLY A 11 32.46 17.52 -22.16
CA GLY A 11 31.45 17.16 -21.15
C GLY A 11 31.96 16.34 -19.96
N GLY A 12 32.16 17.02 -18.83
CA GLY A 12 32.77 16.48 -17.61
C GLY A 12 32.08 15.23 -17.05
N ALA A 13 32.91 14.26 -16.65
CA ALA A 13 32.50 13.08 -15.90
C ALA A 13 31.87 13.50 -14.56
N LEU A 14 30.55 13.59 -14.52
CA LEU A 14 29.80 13.75 -13.28
C LEU A 14 30.09 12.53 -12.40
N LYS A 15 30.70 12.74 -11.23
CA LYS A 15 30.87 11.71 -10.20
C LYS A 15 29.47 11.26 -9.74
N ARG A 16 28.97 10.16 -10.30
CA ARG A 16 27.67 9.58 -9.95
C ARG A 16 27.80 8.85 -8.61
N PHE A 17 27.54 9.55 -7.52
CA PHE A 17 27.36 8.89 -6.22
C PHE A 17 25.97 8.27 -6.19
N ARG A 18 25.91 6.93 -6.20
CA ARG A 18 24.66 6.19 -5.98
C ARG A 18 24.55 5.94 -4.48
N SER A 19 23.48 6.42 -3.84
CA SER A 19 23.21 6.11 -2.45
C SER A 19 22.76 4.65 -2.33
N GLU A 20 23.20 3.98 -1.26
CA GLU A 20 22.71 2.64 -0.94
C GLU A 20 21.27 2.74 -0.38
N PRO A 21 20.36 1.86 -0.81
CA PRO A 21 19.00 1.85 -0.28
C PRO A 21 19.02 1.36 1.17
N VAL A 22 18.42 2.14 2.06
CA VAL A 22 18.24 1.73 3.46
C VAL A 22 17.15 0.66 3.54
N PRO A 23 17.39 -0.47 4.22
CA PRO A 23 16.35 -1.47 4.45
C PRO A 23 15.21 -0.84 5.25
N ALA A 24 14.01 -0.79 4.66
CA ALA A 24 12.82 -0.37 5.38
C ALA A 24 12.21 -1.60 6.06
N GLY A 25 11.87 -1.48 7.35
CA GLY A 25 11.06 -2.48 8.05
C GLY A 25 9.61 -2.51 7.52
N ASP A 26 8.79 -3.39 8.07
CA ASP A 26 7.36 -3.46 7.75
C ASP A 26 6.65 -2.19 8.23
N MET A 27 6.48 -1.22 7.32
CA MET A 27 5.86 0.07 7.61
C MET A 27 4.65 0.28 6.71
N ASP A 28 3.51 0.61 7.31
CA ASP A 28 2.32 0.99 6.56
C ASP A 28 2.54 2.37 5.91
N MET A 29 2.30 2.44 4.59
CA MET A 29 2.48 3.66 3.81
C MET A 29 1.50 4.76 4.23
N LEU A 30 0.32 4.40 4.77
CA LEU A 30 -0.61 5.38 5.32
C LEU A 30 -0.07 6.02 6.60
N GLN A 31 0.52 5.21 7.49
CA GLN A 31 1.15 5.71 8.71
C GLN A 31 2.33 6.62 8.38
N TYR A 32 3.19 6.20 7.44
CA TYR A 32 4.30 6.99 6.95
C TYR A 32 3.87 8.39 6.48
N LEU A 33 2.81 8.51 5.67
CA LEU A 33 2.34 9.82 5.20
C LEU A 33 1.78 10.71 6.31
N GLN A 34 1.14 10.13 7.34
CA GLN A 34 0.68 10.88 8.50
C GLN A 34 1.86 11.46 9.29
N ASP A 35 2.89 10.65 9.51
CA ASP A 35 4.10 11.07 10.22
C ASP A 35 4.87 12.16 9.46
N VAL A 36 4.90 12.09 8.12
CA VAL A 36 5.43 13.17 7.26
C VAL A 36 4.59 14.44 7.40
N ALA A 37 3.25 14.35 7.40
CA ALA A 37 2.38 15.52 7.52
C ALA A 37 2.48 16.21 8.90
N LEU A 38 2.75 15.45 9.96
CA LEU A 38 2.99 15.96 11.31
C LEU A 38 4.42 16.50 11.51
N GLY A 39 5.31 16.33 10.52
CA GLY A 39 6.72 16.73 10.62
C GLY A 39 7.56 15.81 11.52
N VAL A 40 7.08 14.60 11.80
CA VAL A 40 7.84 13.58 12.55
C VAL A 40 8.91 12.95 11.66
N ILE A 41 8.62 12.80 10.37
CA ILE A 41 9.53 12.23 9.37
C ILE A 41 9.80 13.26 8.27
N GLU A 42 11.09 13.60 8.10
CA GLU A 42 11.55 14.36 6.94
C GLU A 42 11.64 13.44 5.71
N SER A 43 10.98 13.84 4.61
CA SER A 43 10.80 13.02 3.43
C SER A 43 11.13 13.78 2.15
N THR A 44 11.71 13.09 1.17
CA THR A 44 11.90 13.67 -0.15
C THR A 44 10.58 13.68 -0.95
N PRO A 45 10.37 14.64 -1.87
CA PRO A 45 9.17 14.67 -2.70
C PRO A 45 8.93 13.38 -3.51
N LEU A 46 10.00 12.65 -3.86
CA LEU A 46 9.91 11.37 -4.57
C LEU A 46 9.35 10.26 -3.68
N GLN A 47 9.77 10.20 -2.41
CA GLN A 47 9.29 9.22 -1.45
C GLN A 47 7.81 9.42 -1.13
N VAL A 48 7.36 10.67 -0.94
CA VAL A 48 5.94 11.00 -0.75
C VAL A 48 5.10 10.52 -1.94
N LYS A 49 5.56 10.78 -3.18
CA LYS A 49 4.87 10.31 -4.39
C LYS A 49 4.79 8.78 -4.47
N ALA A 50 5.88 8.09 -4.13
CA ALA A 50 5.91 6.63 -4.10
C ALA A 50 4.93 6.06 -3.06
N ALA A 51 4.88 6.63 -1.86
CA ALA A 51 3.96 6.22 -0.81
C ALA A 51 2.48 6.44 -1.21
N ILE A 52 2.14 7.58 -1.81
CA ILE A 52 0.79 7.84 -2.34
C ILE A 52 0.37 6.78 -3.36
N ALA A 53 1.28 6.36 -4.24
CA ALA A 53 1.00 5.31 -5.22
C ALA A 53 0.80 3.94 -4.55
N ALA A 54 1.62 3.62 -3.54
CA ALA A 54 1.55 2.35 -2.81
C ALA A 54 0.25 2.19 -1.99
N ILE A 55 -0.26 3.28 -1.39
CA ILE A 55 -1.51 3.27 -0.60
C ILE A 55 -2.71 2.73 -1.38
N GLN A 56 -2.72 2.88 -2.70
CA GLN A 56 -3.80 2.36 -3.54
C GLN A 56 -3.91 0.83 -3.54
N TYR A 57 -2.89 0.14 -3.03
CA TYR A 57 -2.80 -1.32 -2.98
C TYR A 57 -2.71 -1.87 -1.55
N THR A 58 -2.53 -1.01 -0.53
CA THR A 58 -2.49 -1.46 0.87
C THR A 58 -3.87 -1.86 1.41
N HIS A 59 -4.94 -1.33 0.83
CA HIS A 59 -6.31 -1.78 1.09
C HIS A 59 -6.91 -2.39 -0.17
N ALA A 60 -7.50 -3.59 -0.04
CA ALA A 60 -8.28 -4.19 -1.11
C ALA A 60 -9.34 -3.20 -1.58
N LYS A 61 -9.30 -2.81 -2.85
CA LYS A 61 -10.31 -1.92 -3.41
C LYS A 61 -11.66 -2.57 -3.19
N LYS A 62 -12.65 -1.78 -2.77
CA LYS A 62 -14.04 -2.26 -2.58
C LYS A 62 -14.65 -2.86 -3.87
N ALA A 63 -14.04 -2.60 -5.03
CA ALA A 63 -14.38 -3.23 -6.29
C ALA A 63 -13.87 -4.69 -6.40
N ASP A 64 -12.72 -5.01 -5.81
CA ASP A 64 -12.13 -6.36 -5.78
C ASP A 64 -12.73 -7.23 -4.67
N VAL A 65 -13.21 -6.61 -3.59
CA VAL A 65 -13.97 -7.34 -2.56
C VAL A 65 -15.40 -7.51 -3.06
N GLY A 66 -15.75 -8.72 -3.51
CA GLY A 66 -17.00 -9.04 -4.16
C GLY A 66 -18.20 -8.34 -3.52
N LYS A 67 -18.73 -7.33 -4.22
CA LYS A 67 -19.90 -6.54 -3.79
C LYS A 67 -21.10 -7.43 -3.43
N ARG A 68 -21.15 -8.63 -4.02
CA ARG A 68 -22.14 -9.68 -3.73
C ARG A 68 -21.86 -10.37 -2.39
N GLU A 69 -20.63 -10.75 -2.12
CA GLU A 69 -20.22 -11.41 -0.87
C GLU A 69 -20.37 -10.47 0.33
N GLN A 70 -19.96 -9.20 0.22
CA GLN A 70 -20.18 -8.21 1.29
C GLN A 70 -21.67 -8.00 1.58
N ARG A 71 -22.51 -7.91 0.55
CA ARG A 71 -23.97 -7.80 0.73
C ARG A 71 -24.55 -9.07 1.36
N GLN A 72 -24.07 -10.23 0.96
CA GLN A 72 -24.52 -11.50 1.51
C GLN A 72 -24.08 -11.67 2.97
N GLU A 73 -22.86 -11.27 3.32
CA GLU A 73 -22.35 -11.30 4.69
C GLU A 73 -23.07 -10.28 5.58
N ALA A 74 -23.31 -9.06 5.09
CA ALA A 74 -24.12 -8.06 5.79
C ALA A 74 -25.56 -8.55 6.00
N ALA A 75 -26.17 -9.18 4.99
CA ALA A 75 -27.48 -9.79 5.11
C ALA A 75 -27.49 -10.95 6.12
N ARG A 76 -26.47 -11.82 6.12
CA ARG A 76 -26.30 -12.90 7.10
C ARG A 76 -26.15 -12.36 8.52
N LYS A 77 -25.34 -11.31 8.72
CA LYS A 77 -25.14 -10.64 10.01
C LYS A 77 -26.44 -9.99 10.51
N ALA A 78 -27.17 -9.29 9.65
CA ALA A 78 -28.47 -8.70 9.97
C ALA A 78 -29.55 -9.76 10.23
N ALA A 79 -29.42 -10.92 9.60
CA ALA A 79 -30.32 -12.05 9.79
C ALA A 79 -30.07 -12.81 11.10
N ASN A 80 -29.07 -12.50 11.94
CA ASN A 80 -28.83 -13.22 13.21
C ASN A 80 -29.84 -12.90 14.35
N GLY A 81 -31.11 -12.68 14.03
CA GLY A 81 -32.18 -12.36 14.98
C GLY A 81 -33.48 -13.10 14.67
N ARG A 82 -34.62 -12.54 15.09
CA ARG A 82 -35.96 -13.14 14.91
C ARG A 82 -36.36 -13.41 13.44
N PHE A 83 -35.63 -12.83 12.49
CA PHE A 83 -35.86 -12.96 11.04
C PHE A 83 -34.75 -13.76 10.33
N HIS A 84 -34.07 -14.66 11.03
CA HIS A 84 -33.02 -15.48 10.42
C HIS A 84 -33.57 -16.39 9.31
N CYS A 85 -32.80 -16.54 8.21
CA CYS A 85 -33.10 -17.55 7.21
C CYS A 85 -32.89 -18.94 7.82
N ARG A 86 -33.99 -19.63 8.11
CA ARG A 86 -33.97 -21.01 8.62
C ARG A 86 -33.52 -21.94 7.49
N THR A 87 -32.49 -22.73 7.72
CA THR A 87 -32.07 -23.75 6.75
C THR A 87 -33.21 -24.74 6.54
N PRO A 88 -33.56 -25.07 5.28
CA PRO A 88 -34.61 -26.03 5.00
C PRO A 88 -34.20 -27.40 5.55
N PRO A 89 -35.11 -28.12 6.22
CA PRO A 89 -34.79 -29.44 6.73
C PRO A 89 -34.45 -30.41 5.59
N LEU A 90 -33.30 -31.06 5.70
CA LEU A 90 -32.74 -31.97 4.68
C LEU A 90 -33.55 -33.27 4.46
N HIS A 91 -34.65 -33.48 5.19
CA HIS A 91 -35.54 -34.63 5.02
C HIS A 91 -36.71 -34.38 4.05
N ALA A 92 -36.79 -33.19 3.44
CA ALA A 92 -37.90 -32.81 2.56
C ALA A 92 -37.68 -33.16 1.07
N VAL A 93 -36.64 -33.92 0.72
CA VAL A 93 -36.41 -34.42 -0.64
C VAL A 93 -36.36 -35.95 -0.59
N LYS A 94 -37.29 -36.59 -1.30
CA LYS A 94 -37.35 -38.04 -1.50
C LYS A 94 -36.65 -38.41 -2.80
#